data_AF-A0A1F8ATD9-F1
#
_entry.id   AF-A0A1F8ATD9-F1
#
_cell.length_a   1.000
_cell.length_b   1.000
_cell.length_c   1.000
_cell.angle_alpha   90.00
_cell.angle_beta   90.00
_cell.angle_gamma   90.00
#
_symmetry.space_group_name_H-M   'P 1'
#
loop_
_entity.id
_entity.type
_entity.pdbx_description
1 polymer ?
#
loop_
_entity_poly.entity_id
_entity_poly.type
_entity_poly.pdbx_seq_one_letter_code
_entity_poly.pdbx_strand_id
1 'polypeptide(L)'
;MKRVILREENTRESKARRVVRFISFAVGVVFSISLIRNALDFYRSGDRIDEASSKVSELEKVNQELRERLEEVQSQEYIERESRNKLGLAREGEIVVVLPDEEVLRKLAPPKREEEKDELPEPNWREWLDLFF
;
A
#
# COMPACT_ATOMS: atom_id res chain seq x y z
N MET A 1 -58.87 -54.66 -23.64
CA MET A 1 -58.25 -53.54 -24.39
C MET A 1 -58.21 -52.21 -23.64
N LYS A 2 -59.32 -51.68 -23.08
CA LYS A 2 -59.32 -50.34 -22.41
C LYS A 2 -58.28 -50.14 -21.30
N ARG A 3 -57.95 -51.16 -20.50
CA ARG A 3 -56.96 -51.03 -19.41
C ARG A 3 -55.50 -50.87 -19.88
N VAL A 4 -55.17 -51.33 -21.10
CA VAL A 4 -53.80 -51.24 -21.64
C VAL A 4 -53.55 -49.84 -22.18
N ILE A 5 -54.52 -49.26 -22.88
CA ILE A 5 -54.45 -47.90 -23.45
C ILE A 5 -54.33 -46.84 -22.34
N LEU A 6 -55.15 -46.96 -21.28
CA LEU A 6 -55.08 -46.06 -20.11
C LEU A 6 -53.73 -46.13 -19.37
N ARG A 7 -53.04 -47.28 -19.42
CA ARG A 7 -51.72 -47.45 -18.78
C ARG A 7 -50.61 -46.78 -19.59
N GLU A 8 -50.64 -46.87 -20.92
CA GLU A 8 -49.66 -46.20 -21.77
C GLU A 8 -49.79 -44.67 -21.68
N GLU A 9 -51.01 -44.14 -21.65
CA GLU A 9 -51.29 -42.71 -21.55
C GLU A 9 -50.77 -42.11 -20.22
N ASN A 10 -51.04 -42.77 -19.09
CA ASN A 10 -50.54 -42.34 -17.77
C ASN A 10 -48.99 -42.42 -17.65
N THR A 11 -48.36 -43.43 -18.26
CA THR A 11 -46.89 -43.50 -18.30
C THR A 11 -46.25 -42.40 -19.17
N ARG A 12 -46.95 -41.92 -20.21
CA ARG A 12 -46.49 -40.78 -21.02
C ARG A 12 -46.62 -39.46 -20.25
N GLU A 13 -47.73 -39.23 -19.57
CA GLU A 13 -47.91 -38.02 -18.74
C GLU A 13 -46.87 -37.92 -17.61
N SER A 14 -46.60 -39.03 -16.92
CA SER A 14 -45.59 -39.06 -15.85
C SER A 14 -44.15 -38.85 -16.34
N LYS A 15 -43.81 -39.38 -17.54
CA LYS A 15 -42.52 -39.12 -18.21
C LYS A 15 -42.41 -37.65 -18.63
N ALA A 16 -43.45 -37.06 -19.21
CA ALA A 16 -43.47 -35.65 -19.60
C ALA A 16 -43.26 -34.72 -18.39
N ARG A 17 -43.96 -34.96 -17.28
CA ARG A 17 -43.77 -34.19 -16.03
C ARG A 17 -42.38 -34.33 -15.42
N ARG A 18 -41.71 -35.47 -15.63
CA ARG A 18 -40.33 -35.67 -15.19
C ARG A 18 -39.35 -34.89 -16.07
N VAL A 19 -39.53 -34.92 -17.39
CA VAL A 19 -38.73 -34.14 -18.35
C VAL A 19 -38.88 -32.64 -18.09
N VAL A 20 -40.10 -32.14 -17.91
CA VAL A 20 -40.35 -30.72 -17.58
C VAL A 20 -39.65 -30.31 -16.28
N ARG A 21 -39.65 -31.15 -15.24
CA ARG A 21 -38.90 -30.89 -14.01
C ARG A 21 -37.39 -30.83 -14.23
N PHE A 22 -36.82 -31.74 -15.03
CA PHE A 22 -35.40 -31.71 -15.36
C PHE A 22 -35.01 -30.48 -16.19
N ILE A 23 -35.84 -30.08 -17.15
CA ILE A 23 -35.62 -28.86 -17.94
C ILE A 23 -35.70 -27.63 -17.05
N SER A 24 -36.72 -27.54 -16.19
CA SER A 24 -36.89 -26.45 -15.22
C SER A 24 -35.67 -26.35 -14.29
N PHE A 25 -35.16 -27.48 -13.80
CA PHE A 25 -33.94 -27.53 -13.00
C PHE A 25 -32.70 -27.08 -13.79
N ALA A 26 -32.52 -27.58 -15.01
CA ALA A 26 -31.39 -27.20 -15.87
C ALA A 26 -31.39 -25.70 -16.20
N VAL A 27 -32.56 -25.13 -16.50
CA VAL A 27 -32.72 -23.68 -16.71
C VAL A 27 -32.36 -22.92 -15.43
N GLY A 28 -32.82 -23.38 -14.26
CA GLY A 28 -32.45 -22.79 -12.98
C GLY A 28 -30.94 -22.77 -12.76
N VAL A 29 -30.25 -23.89 -13.02
CA VAL A 29 -28.79 -23.99 -12.89
C VAL A 29 -28.07 -23.02 -13.83
N VAL A 30 -28.49 -22.94 -15.10
CA VAL A 30 -27.90 -21.99 -16.06
C VAL A 30 -28.10 -20.55 -15.60
N PHE A 31 -29.29 -20.22 -15.09
CA PHE A 31 -29.60 -18.90 -14.57
C PHE A 31 -28.74 -18.56 -13.34
N SER A 32 -28.58 -19.51 -12.41
CA SER A 32 -27.71 -19.34 -11.25
C SER A 32 -26.26 -19.09 -11.65
N ILE A 33 -25.72 -19.84 -12.61
CA ILE A 33 -24.35 -19.63 -13.11
C ILE A 33 -24.20 -18.24 -13.73
N SER A 34 -25.19 -17.79 -14.50
CA SER A 34 -25.20 -16.45 -15.11
C SER A 34 -25.20 -15.35 -14.05
N LEU A 35 -26.04 -15.47 -13.03
CA LEU A 35 -26.11 -14.49 -11.92
C LEU A 35 -24.80 -14.43 -11.13
N ILE A 36 -24.19 -15.58 -10.83
CA ILE A 36 -22.91 -15.63 -10.11
C ILE A 36 -21.80 -14.96 -10.93
N ARG A 37 -21.73 -15.22 -12.24
CA ARG A 37 -20.75 -14.56 -13.12
C ARG A 37 -20.94 -13.05 -13.17
N ASN A 38 -22.18 -12.58 -13.37
CA ASN A 38 -22.48 -11.15 -13.39
C ASN A 38 -22.18 -10.47 -12.05
N ALA A 39 -22.46 -11.12 -10.93
CA ALA A 39 -22.13 -10.59 -9.60
C ALA A 39 -20.61 -10.45 -9.44
N LEU A 40 -19.82 -11.45 -9.82
CA LEU A 40 -18.35 -11.38 -9.75
C LEU A 40 -17.77 -10.30 -10.65
N ASP A 41 -18.30 -10.12 -11.86
CA ASP A 41 -17.84 -9.07 -12.78
C ASP A 41 -18.20 -7.66 -12.28
N PHE A 42 -19.35 -7.51 -11.60
CA PHE A 42 -19.73 -6.26 -10.94
C PHE A 42 -18.78 -5.91 -9.80
N TYR A 43 -18.43 -6.86 -8.93
CA TYR A 43 -17.47 -6.65 -7.85
C TYR A 43 -16.07 -6.28 -8.38
N ARG A 44 -15.57 -6.99 -9.39
CA ARG A 44 -14.29 -6.67 -10.04
C ARG A 44 -14.27 -5.29 -10.70
N SER A 45 -15.43 -4.81 -11.16
CA SER A 45 -15.56 -3.48 -11.75
C SER A 45 -15.52 -2.38 -10.68
N GLY A 46 -16.06 -2.65 -9.49
CA GLY A 46 -15.94 -1.78 -8.31
C GLY A 46 -14.49 -1.63 -7.85
N ASP A 47 -13.76 -2.74 -7.68
CA ASP A 47 -12.37 -2.73 -7.23
C ASP A 47 -11.46 -1.89 -8.15
N ARG A 48 -11.70 -1.95 -9.48
CA ARG A 48 -10.93 -1.15 -10.46
C ARG A 48 -11.17 0.35 -10.31
N ILE A 49 -12.38 0.76 -9.94
CA ILE A 49 -12.74 2.16 -9.73
C ILE A 49 -12.09 2.67 -8.45
N ASP A 50 -12.11 1.87 -7.38
CA ASP A 50 -11.49 2.22 -6.09
C ASP A 50 -9.97 2.29 -6.21
N GLU A 51 -9.34 1.33 -6.89
CA GLU A 51 -7.89 1.34 -7.15
C GLU A 51 -7.49 2.56 -7.99
N ALA A 52 -8.22 2.85 -9.07
CA ALA A 52 -7.96 4.02 -9.90
C ALA A 52 -8.14 5.33 -9.12
N SER A 53 -9.17 5.43 -8.29
CA SER A 53 -9.44 6.62 -7.47
C SER A 53 -8.38 6.84 -6.40
N SER A 54 -7.94 5.76 -5.74
CA SER A 54 -6.83 5.79 -4.78
C SER A 54 -5.53 6.28 -5.45
N LYS A 55 -5.23 5.76 -6.64
CA LYS A 55 -4.05 6.16 -7.42
C LYS A 55 -4.09 7.63 -7.86
N VAL A 56 -5.25 8.13 -8.25
CA VAL A 56 -5.43 9.56 -8.56
C VAL A 56 -5.17 10.41 -7.32
N SER A 57 -5.75 10.05 -6.17
CA SER A 57 -5.54 10.79 -4.92
C SER A 57 -4.07 10.81 -4.47
N GLU A 58 -3.37 9.68 -4.59
CA GLU A 58 -1.94 9.60 -4.30
C GLU A 58 -1.12 10.50 -5.24
N LEU A 59 -1.39 10.43 -6.55
CA LEU A 59 -0.71 11.25 -7.55
C LEU A 59 -0.98 12.75 -7.34
N GLU A 60 -2.17 13.14 -6.93
CA GLU A 60 -2.50 14.53 -6.60
C GLU A 60 -1.70 15.05 -5.40
N LYS A 61 -1.57 14.24 -4.33
CA LYS A 61 -0.74 14.59 -3.17
C LYS A 61 0.72 14.75 -3.55
N VAL A 62 1.25 13.81 -4.32
CA VAL A 62 2.64 13.88 -4.82
C VAL A 62 2.83 15.10 -5.72
N ASN A 63 1.86 15.41 -6.58
CA ASN A 63 1.93 16.60 -7.43
C ASN A 63 1.95 17.89 -6.60
N GLN A 64 1.10 17.97 -5.56
CA GLN A 64 1.08 19.11 -4.66
C GLN A 64 2.41 19.28 -3.93
N GLU A 65 2.95 18.22 -3.34
CA GLU A 65 4.25 18.26 -2.65
C GLU A 65 5.38 18.69 -3.61
N LEU A 66 5.37 18.18 -4.84
CA LEU A 66 6.36 18.57 -5.85
C LEU A 66 6.22 20.05 -6.25
N ARG A 67 5.00 20.60 -6.30
CA ARG A 67 4.79 22.03 -6.56
C ARG A 67 5.30 22.89 -5.42
N GLU A 68 5.01 22.53 -4.18
CA GLU A 68 5.50 23.24 -2.99
C GLU A 68 7.03 23.27 -2.97
N ARG A 69 7.68 22.12 -3.23
CA ARG A 69 9.14 22.04 -3.39
C ARG A 69 9.65 22.87 -4.55
N LEU A 70 8.93 22.90 -5.68
CA LEU A 70 9.31 23.69 -6.84
C LEU A 70 9.28 25.20 -6.52
N GLU A 71 8.24 25.66 -5.82
CA GLU A 71 8.13 27.04 -5.37
C GLU A 71 9.24 27.40 -4.38
N GLU A 72 9.59 26.49 -3.45
CA GLU A 72 10.70 26.68 -2.52
C GLU A 72 12.03 26.87 -3.27
N VAL A 73 12.36 25.97 -4.21
CA VAL A 73 13.65 26.04 -4.92
C VAL A 73 13.73 27.20 -5.92
N GLN A 74 12.59 27.69 -6.41
CA GLN A 74 12.50 28.88 -7.25
C GLN A 74 12.54 30.18 -6.46
N SER A 75 12.38 30.12 -5.14
CA SER A 75 12.43 31.31 -4.29
C SER A 75 13.79 32.00 -4.38
N GLN A 76 13.77 33.33 -4.33
CA GLN A 76 14.99 34.15 -4.39
C GLN A 76 15.96 33.80 -3.25
N GLU A 77 15.42 33.50 -2.06
CA GLU A 77 16.22 33.09 -0.89
C GLU A 77 16.95 31.77 -1.14
N TYR A 78 16.28 30.77 -1.71
CA TYR A 78 16.90 29.50 -2.05
C TYR A 78 18.00 29.69 -3.10
N ILE A 79 17.71 30.45 -4.16
CA ILE A 79 18.68 30.75 -5.23
C ILE A 79 19.90 31.48 -4.68
N GLU A 80 19.70 32.49 -3.83
CA GLU A 80 20.79 33.24 -3.19
C GLU A 80 21.63 32.31 -2.31
N ARG A 81 20.98 31.52 -1.44
CA ARG A 81 21.65 30.57 -0.54
C ARG A 81 22.47 29.56 -1.33
N GLU A 82 21.91 28.95 -2.36
CA GLU A 82 22.62 27.99 -3.20
C GLU A 82 23.78 28.63 -3.96
N SER A 83 23.59 29.84 -4.49
CA SER A 83 24.66 30.58 -5.18
C SER A 83 25.80 30.90 -4.21
N ARG A 84 25.46 31.37 -3.00
CA ARG A 84 26.41 31.68 -1.92
C ARG A 84 27.21 30.44 -1.52
N ASN A 85 26.53 29.32 -1.25
CA ASN A 85 27.14 28.05 -0.89
C ASN A 85 28.10 27.55 -1.98
N LYS A 86 27.69 27.61 -3.26
CA LYS A 86 28.53 27.18 -4.39
C LYS A 86 29.77 28.05 -4.60
N LEU A 87 29.70 29.33 -4.25
CA LEU A 87 30.83 30.25 -4.30
C LEU A 87 31.70 30.18 -3.03
N GLY A 88 31.34 29.38 -2.04
CA GLY A 88 32.03 29.33 -0.75
C GLY A 88 31.92 30.65 0.04
N LEU A 89 30.89 31.44 -0.26
CA LEU A 89 30.60 32.69 0.44
C LEU A 89 29.69 32.39 1.65
N ALA A 90 29.75 33.22 2.68
CA ALA A 90 28.88 33.13 3.85
C ALA A 90 28.15 34.46 4.07
N ARG A 91 26.93 34.41 4.60
CA ARG A 91 26.18 35.61 4.99
C ARG A 91 26.79 36.20 6.25
N GLU A 92 26.54 37.48 6.50
CA GLU A 92 26.87 38.08 7.79
C GLU A 92 26.22 37.28 8.94
N GLY A 93 27.07 36.78 9.85
CA GLY A 93 26.65 35.91 10.97
C GLY A 93 26.76 34.40 10.70
N GLU A 94 27.04 33.95 9.48
CA GLU A 94 27.35 32.55 9.17
C GLU A 94 28.85 32.26 9.35
N ILE A 95 29.20 31.10 9.91
CA ILE A 95 30.59 30.66 10.10
C ILE A 95 30.87 29.54 9.09
N VAL A 96 31.82 29.77 8.18
CA VAL A 96 32.32 28.71 7.28
C VAL A 96 33.30 27.83 8.05
N VAL A 97 32.96 26.55 8.20
CA VAL A 97 33.85 25.55 8.79
C VAL A 97 34.48 24.73 7.66
N VAL A 98 35.79 24.90 7.47
CA VAL A 98 36.56 24.07 6.54
C VAL A 98 37.07 22.86 7.32
N LEU A 99 36.56 21.67 6.97
CA LEU A 99 37.00 20.43 7.60
C LEU A 99 38.32 19.95 6.97
N PRO A 100 39.27 19.43 7.77
CA PRO A 100 40.48 18.80 7.26
C PRO A 100 40.15 17.47 6.55
N ASP A 101 41.14 16.89 5.87
CA ASP A 101 40.98 15.62 5.15
C ASP A 101 40.39 14.51 6.02
N GLU A 102 39.67 13.57 5.39
CA GLU A 102 38.91 12.55 6.10
C GLU A 102 39.77 11.67 7.03
N GLU A 103 41.04 11.44 6.65
CA GLU A 103 42.01 10.73 7.49
C GLU A 103 42.34 11.49 8.78
N VAL A 104 42.39 12.81 8.73
CA VAL A 104 42.63 13.69 9.88
C VAL A 104 41.37 13.75 10.74
N LEU A 105 40.19 13.85 10.11
CA LEU A 105 38.90 13.80 10.81
C LEU A 105 38.71 12.50 11.59
N ARG A 106 39.05 11.34 11.00
CA ARG A 106 38.96 10.04 11.68
C ARG A 106 39.90 9.91 12.88
N LYS A 107 41.05 10.61 12.86
CA LYS A 107 41.99 10.66 13.99
C LYS A 107 41.54 11.61 15.10
N LEU A 108 40.82 12.67 14.75
CA LEU A 108 40.25 13.66 15.69
C LEU A 108 38.91 13.21 16.25
N ALA A 109 38.18 12.36 15.53
CA ALA A 109 36.96 11.74 16.01
C ALA A 109 37.29 10.93 17.28
N PRO A 110 36.47 11.02 18.34
CA PRO A 110 36.60 10.12 19.46
C PRO A 110 36.66 8.69 18.92
N PRO A 111 37.57 7.83 19.40
CA PRO A 111 37.56 6.43 19.00
C PRO A 111 36.12 5.96 19.19
N LYS A 112 35.50 5.51 18.08
CA LYS A 112 34.19 4.89 18.11
C LYS A 112 34.34 3.79 19.14
N ARG A 113 33.77 3.99 20.34
CA ARG A 113 33.91 3.06 21.46
C ARG A 113 33.54 1.73 20.85
N GLU A 114 34.54 0.87 20.71
CA GLU A 114 34.37 -0.45 20.11
C GLU A 114 33.19 -1.04 20.84
N GLU A 115 32.09 -1.22 20.10
CA GLU A 115 30.92 -2.01 20.44
C GLU A 115 31.01 -2.56 21.88
N GLU A 116 30.64 -1.73 22.86
CA GLU A 116 30.01 -2.28 24.04
C GLU A 116 28.86 -3.06 23.43
N LYS A 117 29.02 -4.39 23.45
CA LYS A 117 28.11 -5.37 22.87
C LYS A 117 26.69 -4.89 23.06
N ASP A 118 25.80 -5.26 22.14
CA ASP A 118 24.34 -5.13 22.29
C ASP A 118 23.76 -5.93 23.49
N GLU A 119 24.45 -5.95 24.63
CA GLU A 119 23.88 -6.14 25.94
C GLU A 119 23.18 -4.81 26.25
N LEU A 120 21.84 -4.85 26.20
CA LEU A 120 20.99 -3.75 26.66
C LEU A 120 21.60 -3.18 27.95
N PRO A 121 21.85 -1.85 28.03
CA PRO A 121 22.42 -1.25 29.23
C PRO A 121 21.55 -1.62 30.43
N GLU A 122 22.17 -1.78 31.60
CA GLU A 122 21.42 -2.10 32.80
C GLU A 122 20.26 -1.12 32.98
N PRO A 123 19.07 -1.59 33.38
CA PRO A 123 17.94 -0.68 33.56
C PRO A 123 18.33 0.48 34.50
N ASN A 124 18.05 1.71 34.09
CA ASN A 124 18.48 2.93 34.80
C ASN A 124 18.22 2.90 36.33
N TRP A 125 17.15 2.24 36.79
CA TRP A 125 16.83 2.12 38.23
C TRP A 125 17.89 1.37 39.04
N ARG A 126 18.65 0.47 38.41
CA ARG A 126 19.69 -0.33 39.05
C ARG A 126 20.92 0.52 39.32
N GLU A 127 21.31 1.34 38.34
CA GLU A 127 22.37 2.34 38.49
C GLU A 127 22.07 3.33 39.63
N TRP A 128 20.81 3.76 39.77
CA TRP A 128 20.41 4.63 40.88
C TRP A 128 20.52 3.95 42.25
N LEU A 129 20.25 2.65 42.36
CA LEU A 129 20.39 1.94 43.63
C LEU A 129 21.86 1.86 44.06
N ASP A 130 22.77 1.52 43.15
CA ASP A 130 24.21 1.45 43.42
C ASP A 130 24.81 2.81 43.83
N LEU A 131 24.23 3.92 43.36
CA LEU A 131 24.69 5.26 43.74
C LEU A 131 24.25 5.68 45.15
N PHE A 132 23.16 5.13 45.67
CA PHE A 132 22.53 5.60 46.91
C PHE A 132 22.56 4.61 48.07
N PHE A 133 23.05 3.38 47.86
CA PHE A 133 23.13 2.33 48.87
C PHE A 133 24.48 1.61 48.84
#